data_AF-A0A6P1L1D9-F1
#
_entry.id   AF-A0A6P1L1D9-F1
#
_cell.length_a   1.000
_cell.length_b   1.000
_cell.length_c   1.000
_cell.angle_alpha   90.00
_cell.angle_beta   90.00
_cell.angle_gamma   90.00
#
_symmetry.space_group_name_H-M   'P 1'
#
loop_
_entity.id
_entity.type
_entity.pdbx_description
1 polymer ?
#
loop_
_entity_poly.entity_id
_entity_poly.type
_entity_poly.pdbx_seq_one_letter_code
_entity_poly.pdbx_strand_id
1 'polypeptide(L)'
;MQPDPRTNLSNQLADILTNRSVAPDEKREVTITFRASYAEKARLEQRCSGVVQSDYIRARLFDYPLPHPKLIIPEVNRQAIYELKKIGNNLNQQTRAINEAVKIGSQPLSNEVKSYLKTLEELTTLLEQTRQSLTQPSVEGQRNDYQNQS
;
A
#
# COMPACT_ATOMS: atom_id res chain seq x y z
N MET A 1 31.26 11.42 26.55
CA MET A 1 30.60 12.65 26.05
C MET A 1 29.28 12.79 26.81
N GLN A 2 29.14 13.81 27.65
CA GLN A 2 27.87 14.05 28.35
C GLN A 2 26.87 14.66 27.36
N PRO A 3 25.60 14.19 27.33
CA PRO A 3 24.59 14.77 26.46
C PRO A 3 24.30 16.22 26.87
N ASP A 4 24.19 17.10 25.88
CA ASP A 4 23.92 18.54 26.05
C ASP A 4 22.69 18.74 26.96
N PRO A 5 22.74 19.64 27.97
CA PRO A 5 21.60 19.93 28.84
C PRO A 5 20.32 20.31 28.08
N ARG A 6 20.43 20.87 26.87
CA ARG A 6 19.26 21.16 26.02
C ARG A 6 18.60 19.90 25.48
N THR A 7 19.40 18.87 25.15
CA THR A 7 18.91 17.58 24.69
C THR A 7 18.17 16.85 25.80
N ASN A 8 18.66 16.93 27.04
CA ASN A 8 17.97 16.35 28.20
C ASN A 8 16.62 17.02 28.47
N LEU A 9 16.55 18.36 28.40
CA LEU A 9 15.30 19.09 28.56
C LEU A 9 14.29 18.73 27.44
N SER A 10 14.76 18.64 26.19
CA SER A 10 13.93 18.24 25.05
C SER A 10 13.37 16.83 25.20
N ASN A 11 14.19 15.89 25.67
CA ASN A 11 13.77 14.51 25.88
C ASN A 11 12.80 14.39 27.06
N GLN A 12 13.05 15.12 28.16
CA GLN A 12 12.13 15.20 29.29
C GLN A 12 10.76 15.78 28.91
N LEU A 13 10.74 16.83 28.07
CA LEU A 13 9.49 17.41 27.56
C LEU A 13 8.78 16.44 26.61
N ALA A 14 9.51 15.73 25.75
CA ALA A 14 8.94 14.71 24.88
C ALA A 14 8.28 13.59 25.71
N ASP A 15 8.97 13.08 26.74
CA ASP A 15 8.47 12.02 27.63
C ASP A 15 7.21 12.45 28.39
N ILE A 16 7.16 13.69 28.88
CA ILE A 16 5.98 14.25 29.57
C ILE A 16 4.78 14.36 28.61
N LEU A 17 5.03 14.72 27.34
CA LEU A 17 3.98 14.82 26.32
C LEU A 17 3.49 13.45 25.83
N THR A 18 4.36 12.44 25.76
CA THR A 18 3.97 11.07 25.39
C THR A 18 3.23 10.34 26.51
N ASN A 19 3.56 10.58 27.78
CA ASN A 19 2.93 9.90 28.92
C ASN A 19 1.50 10.38 29.26
N ARG A 20 0.94 11.33 28.50
CA ARG A 20 -0.48 11.71 28.59
C ARG A 20 -1.39 10.96 27.63
N SER A 21 -0.89 9.98 26.88
CA SER A 21 -1.75 9.21 25.98
C SER A 21 -2.74 8.36 26.80
N VAL A 22 -3.96 8.86 26.97
CA VAL A 22 -5.07 8.10 27.53
C VAL A 22 -5.38 6.95 26.57
N ALA A 23 -5.23 5.71 27.04
CA ALA A 23 -5.66 4.55 26.27
C ALA A 23 -7.18 4.64 26.07
N PRO A 24 -7.71 4.40 24.86
CA PRO A 24 -9.15 4.46 24.64
C PRO A 24 -9.84 3.38 25.46
N ASP A 25 -10.68 3.82 26.40
CA ASP A 25 -11.62 2.98 27.13
C ASP A 25 -12.67 2.32 26.20
N GLU A 26 -13.51 1.46 26.78
CA GLU A 26 -14.57 0.66 26.14
C GLU A 26 -15.42 1.38 25.06
N LYS A 27 -16.22 0.59 24.33
CA LYS A 27 -17.06 1.06 23.22
C LYS A 27 -17.78 2.38 23.55
N ARG A 28 -17.67 3.35 22.65
CA ARG A 28 -18.25 4.69 22.79
C ARG A 28 -19.74 4.65 22.46
N GLU A 29 -20.60 4.65 23.49
CA GLU A 29 -22.07 4.58 23.33
C GLU A 29 -22.77 5.94 23.52
N VAL A 30 -22.10 6.90 24.18
CA VAL A 30 -22.70 8.20 24.51
C VAL A 30 -22.43 9.24 23.41
N THR A 31 -23.49 9.96 23.01
CA THR A 31 -23.40 11.08 22.05
C THR A 31 -23.45 12.42 22.77
N ILE A 32 -22.53 13.33 22.44
CA ILE A 32 -22.48 14.70 22.96
C ILE A 32 -22.88 15.65 21.83
N THR A 33 -23.96 16.42 22.04
CA THR A 33 -24.46 17.42 21.08
C THR A 33 -24.41 18.80 21.72
N PHE A 34 -23.87 19.79 21.01
CA PHE A 34 -23.87 21.18 21.45
C PHE A 34 -24.19 22.11 20.28
N ARG A 35 -24.68 23.32 20.59
CA ARG A 35 -24.93 24.36 19.58
C ARG A 35 -23.66 25.20 19.40
N ALA A 36 -23.29 25.46 18.15
CA ALA A 36 -22.17 26.31 17.78
C ALA A 36 -22.64 27.37 16.79
N SER A 37 -22.03 28.56 16.85
CA SER A 37 -22.19 29.58 15.82
C SER A 37 -21.52 29.15 14.51
N TYR A 38 -21.93 29.78 13.40
CA TYR A 38 -21.30 29.55 12.09
C TYR A 38 -19.78 29.81 12.10
N ALA A 39 -19.35 30.85 12.81
CA ALA A 39 -17.93 31.20 12.93
C ALA A 39 -17.13 30.14 13.71
N GLU A 40 -17.72 29.55 14.76
CA GLU A 40 -17.08 28.47 15.51
C GLU A 40 -16.99 27.19 14.70
N LYS A 41 -18.03 26.86 13.94
CA LYS A 41 -18.03 25.72 13.02
C LYS A 41 -16.93 25.87 11.96
N ALA A 42 -16.82 27.03 11.32
CA ALA A 42 -15.78 27.27 10.31
C ALA A 42 -14.36 27.17 10.88
N ARG A 43 -14.13 27.73 12.08
CA ARG A 43 -12.83 27.59 12.77
C ARG A 43 -12.51 26.14 13.11
N LEU A 44 -13.52 25.36 13.49
CA LEU A 44 -13.34 23.94 13.78
C LEU A 44 -13.00 23.17 12.51
N GLU A 45 -13.73 23.38 11.42
CA GLU A 45 -13.46 22.74 10.12
C GLU A 45 -12.05 23.05 9.60
N GLN A 46 -11.61 24.32 9.68
CA GLN A 46 -10.26 24.72 9.29
C GLN A 46 -9.17 23.98 10.09
N ARG A 47 -9.38 23.82 11.41
CA ARG A 47 -8.45 23.12 12.29
C ARG A 47 -8.50 21.60 12.13
N CYS A 48 -9.61 21.05 11.62
CA CYS A 48 -9.77 19.64 11.31
C CYS A 48 -9.25 19.26 9.91
N SER A 49 -8.57 20.14 9.18
CA SER A 49 -8.04 19.82 7.85
C SER A 49 -7.15 18.58 7.88
N GLY A 50 -7.58 17.50 7.18
CA GLY A 50 -6.88 16.21 7.14
C GLY A 50 -7.19 15.25 8.30
N VAL A 51 -8.08 15.63 9.22
CA VAL A 51 -8.40 14.90 10.45
C VAL A 51 -9.92 14.77 10.64
N VAL A 52 -10.39 13.67 11.22
CA VAL A 52 -11.82 13.54 11.57
C VAL A 52 -12.16 14.49 12.74
N GLN A 53 -13.19 15.31 12.57
CA GLN A 53 -13.59 16.31 13.57
C GLN A 53 -13.80 15.73 14.98
N SER A 54 -14.38 14.53 15.08
CA SER A 54 -14.58 13.86 16.38
C SER A 54 -13.26 13.46 17.05
N ASP A 55 -12.26 13.04 16.27
CA ASP A 55 -10.92 12.72 16.80
C ASP A 55 -10.17 13.99 17.19
N TYR A 56 -10.32 15.06 16.43
CA TYR A 56 -9.77 16.37 16.78
C TYR A 56 -10.36 16.89 18.10
N ILE A 57 -11.69 16.82 18.27
CA ILE A 57 -12.36 17.22 19.52
C ILE A 57 -11.87 16.37 20.70
N ARG A 58 -11.75 15.05 20.52
CA ARG A 58 -11.27 14.15 21.57
C ARG A 58 -9.83 14.45 21.97
N ALA A 59 -8.94 14.67 21.01
CA ALA A 59 -7.55 15.03 21.28
C ALA A 59 -7.42 16.36 22.03
N ARG A 60 -8.36 17.29 21.83
CA ARG A 60 -8.37 18.59 22.53
C ARG A 60 -9.03 18.55 23.91
N LEU A 61 -9.96 17.63 24.16
CA LEU A 61 -10.76 17.59 25.40
C LEU A 61 -10.35 16.49 26.38
N PHE A 62 -9.85 15.35 25.90
CA PHE A 62 -9.61 14.16 26.71
C PHE A 62 -8.15 13.67 26.62
N ASP A 63 -7.21 14.57 26.30
CA ASP A 63 -5.77 14.29 26.20
C ASP A 63 -5.39 13.12 25.26
N TYR A 64 -6.26 12.75 24.31
CA TYR A 64 -5.89 11.80 23.28
C TYR A 64 -4.78 12.36 22.39
N PRO A 65 -3.91 11.50 21.83
CA PRO A 65 -2.89 11.94 20.87
C PRO A 65 -3.55 12.65 19.70
N LEU A 66 -2.94 13.77 19.26
CA LEU A 66 -3.43 14.50 18.10
C LEU A 66 -3.43 13.55 16.89
N PRO A 67 -4.58 13.38 16.22
CA PRO A 67 -4.66 12.55 15.03
C PRO A 67 -3.73 13.12 13.96
N HIS A 68 -2.85 12.27 13.43
CA HIS A 68 -1.98 12.65 12.34
C HIS A 68 -2.85 12.93 11.11
N PRO A 69 -2.66 14.07 10.42
CA PRO A 69 -3.38 14.34 9.19
C PRO A 69 -3.14 13.17 8.24
N LYS A 70 -4.22 12.58 7.74
CA LYS A 70 -4.10 11.50 6.76
C LYS A 70 -3.31 12.08 5.58
N LEU A 71 -2.21 11.41 5.22
CA LEU A 71 -1.41 11.76 4.07
C LEU A 71 -2.37 11.99 2.89
N ILE A 72 -2.42 13.24 2.41
CA ILE A 72 -3.19 13.57 1.21
C ILE A 72 -2.42 12.91 0.08
N ILE A 73 -2.87 11.73 -0.32
CA ILE A 73 -2.33 11.03 -1.48
C ILE A 73 -2.55 11.94 -2.68
N PRO A 74 -1.47 12.39 -3.36
CA PRO A 74 -1.58 13.17 -4.59
C PRO A 74 -2.45 12.43 -5.60
N GLU A 75 -3.28 13.15 -6.34
CA GLU A 75 -4.27 12.56 -7.25
C GLU A 75 -3.62 11.63 -8.28
N VAL A 76 -2.40 11.98 -8.74
CA VAL A 76 -1.54 11.18 -9.62
C VAL A 76 -1.29 9.75 -9.08
N ASN A 77 -1.23 9.59 -7.76
CA ASN A 77 -0.91 8.33 -7.10
C ASN A 77 -2.15 7.53 -6.68
N ARG A 78 -3.36 8.07 -6.84
CA ARG A 78 -4.60 7.40 -6.42
C ARG A 78 -4.86 6.14 -7.24
N GLN A 79 -4.67 6.20 -8.56
CA GLN A 79 -4.87 5.04 -9.42
C GLN A 79 -3.87 3.92 -9.11
N ALA A 80 -2.59 4.27 -8.92
CA ALA A 80 -1.56 3.32 -8.54
C ALA A 80 -1.87 2.63 -7.20
N ILE A 81 -2.30 3.40 -6.19
CA ILE A 81 -2.68 2.84 -4.88
C ILE A 81 -3.95 1.99 -4.97
N TYR A 82 -4.91 2.37 -5.82
CA TYR A 82 -6.11 1.57 -6.05
C TYR A 82 -5.77 0.20 -6.66
N GLU A 83 -4.92 0.17 -7.70
CA GLU A 83 -4.48 -1.09 -8.31
C GLU A 83 -3.63 -1.93 -7.34
N LEU A 84 -2.72 -1.30 -6.58
CA LEU A 84 -1.94 -2.01 -5.55
C LEU A 84 -2.84 -2.63 -4.47
N LYS A 85 -3.88 -1.91 -4.03
CA LYS A 85 -4.85 -2.42 -3.07
C LYS A 85 -5.64 -3.59 -3.64
N LYS A 86 -6.02 -3.52 -4.92
CA LYS A 86 -6.71 -4.61 -5.62
C LYS A 86 -5.84 -5.86 -5.70
N ILE A 87 -4.57 -5.71 -6.07
CA ILE A 87 -3.58 -6.81 -6.10
C ILE A 87 -3.41 -7.41 -4.69
N GLY A 88 -3.23 -6.57 -3.67
CA GLY A 88 -3.07 -7.04 -2.28
C GLY A 88 -4.29 -7.80 -1.76
N ASN A 89 -5.50 -7.34 -2.08
CA ASN A 89 -6.74 -8.03 -1.74
C ASN A 89 -6.84 -9.40 -2.42
N ASN A 90 -6.48 -9.48 -3.70
CA ASN A 90 -6.48 -10.74 -4.45
C ASN A 90 -5.48 -11.74 -3.88
N LEU A 91 -4.27 -11.28 -3.51
CA LEU A 91 -3.25 -12.10 -2.90
C LEU A 91 -3.74 -12.66 -1.55
N ASN A 92 -4.32 -11.80 -0.71
CA ASN A 92 -4.84 -12.22 0.59
C ASN A 92 -5.99 -13.24 0.46
N GLN A 93 -6.85 -13.10 -0.56
CA GLN A 93 -7.88 -14.09 -0.86
C GLN A 93 -7.30 -15.43 -1.30
N GLN A 94 -6.30 -15.43 -2.19
CA GLN A 94 -5.61 -16.65 -2.62
C GLN A 94 -4.90 -17.34 -1.45
N THR A 95 -4.20 -16.58 -0.61
CA THR A 95 -3.54 -17.12 0.59
C THR A 95 -4.54 -17.75 1.55
N ARG A 96 -5.70 -17.12 1.77
CA ARG A 96 -6.76 -17.70 2.61
C ARG A 96 -7.33 -18.98 1.99
N ALA A 97 -7.64 -18.98 0.70
CA ALA A 97 -8.14 -20.15 0.00
C ALA A 97 -7.15 -21.32 0.04
N ILE A 98 -5.85 -21.05 -0.14
CA ILE A 98 -4.78 -22.05 -0.01
C ILE A 98 -4.71 -22.58 1.42
N ASN A 99 -4.70 -21.70 2.43
CA ASN A 99 -4.63 -22.10 3.83
C ASN A 99 -5.87 -22.90 4.27
N GLU A 100 -7.06 -22.55 3.77
CA GLU A 100 -8.29 -23.29 4.00
C GLU A 100 -8.27 -24.66 3.31
N ALA A 101 -7.82 -24.73 2.05
CA ALA A 101 -7.66 -26.01 1.34
C ALA A 101 -6.69 -26.95 2.08
N VAL A 102 -5.52 -26.42 2.51
CA VAL A 102 -4.53 -27.16 3.30
C VAL A 102 -5.11 -27.63 4.64
N LYS A 103 -5.90 -26.80 5.33
CA LYS A 103 -6.56 -27.16 6.60
C LYS A 103 -7.60 -28.27 6.45
N ILE A 104 -8.28 -28.34 5.30
CA ILE A 104 -9.29 -29.38 4.98
C ILE A 104 -8.59 -30.67 4.48
N GLY A 105 -7.26 -30.73 4.46
CA GLY A 105 -6.49 -31.90 4.02
C GLY A 105 -6.42 -32.04 2.49
N SER A 106 -6.91 -31.05 1.75
CA SER A 106 -6.82 -31.00 0.31
C SER A 106 -5.52 -30.30 -0.07
N GLN A 107 -4.57 -31.04 -0.66
CA GLN A 107 -3.38 -30.42 -1.22
C GLN A 107 -3.79 -29.62 -2.47
N PRO A 108 -3.64 -28.28 -2.50
CA PRO A 108 -4.08 -27.47 -3.64
C PRO A 108 -3.22 -27.67 -4.90
N LEU A 109 -2.17 -28.49 -4.81
CA LEU A 109 -1.34 -28.93 -5.92
C LEU A 109 -1.66 -30.39 -6.24
N SER A 110 -2.84 -30.65 -6.82
CA SER A 110 -3.09 -31.94 -7.45
C SER A 110 -2.05 -32.16 -8.57
N ASN A 111 -1.82 -33.43 -8.96
CA ASN A 111 -0.92 -33.74 -10.07
C ASN A 111 -1.31 -33.02 -11.38
N GLU A 112 -2.58 -32.61 -11.53
CA GLU A 112 -3.05 -31.81 -12.65
C GLU A 112 -2.52 -30.37 -12.60
N VAL A 113 -2.41 -29.75 -11.41
CA VAL A 113 -1.85 -28.39 -11.28
C VAL A 113 -0.35 -28.36 -11.63
N LYS A 114 0.39 -29.44 -11.29
CA LYS A 114 1.78 -29.61 -11.76
C LYS A 114 1.85 -29.75 -13.28
N SER A 115 0.87 -30.39 -13.91
CA SER A 115 0.79 -30.48 -15.37
C SER A 115 0.54 -29.12 -16.02
N TYR A 116 -0.32 -28.28 -15.41
CA TYR A 116 -0.57 -26.92 -15.89
C TYR A 116 0.66 -26.02 -15.75
N LEU A 117 1.41 -26.11 -14.65
CA LEU A 117 2.67 -25.39 -14.50
C LEU A 117 3.68 -25.78 -15.57
N LYS A 118 3.81 -27.07 -15.88
CA LYS A 118 4.68 -27.55 -16.95
C LYS A 118 4.28 -27.00 -18.32
N THR A 119 2.97 -26.99 -18.64
CA THR A 119 2.49 -26.40 -19.90
C THR A 119 2.73 -24.89 -19.99
N LEU A 120 2.67 -24.17 -18.85
CA LEU A 120 2.97 -22.74 -18.81
C LEU A 120 4.46 -22.45 -19.00
N GLU A 121 5.34 -23.28 -18.43
CA GLU A 121 6.78 -23.22 -18.68
C GLU A 121 7.10 -23.47 -20.16
N GLU A 122 6.53 -24.52 -20.75
CA GLU A 122 6.68 -24.84 -22.18
C GLU A 122 6.19 -23.67 -23.07
N LEU A 123 5.04 -23.08 -22.76
CA LEU A 123 4.52 -21.92 -23.50
C LEU A 123 5.41 -20.68 -23.36
N THR A 124 5.99 -20.45 -22.19
CA THR A 124 6.95 -19.36 -21.96
C THR A 124 8.20 -19.55 -22.81
N THR A 125 8.73 -20.79 -22.89
CA THR A 125 9.89 -21.09 -23.75
C THR A 125 9.58 -20.88 -25.23
N LEU A 126 8.39 -21.27 -25.69
CA LEU A 126 7.96 -21.09 -27.07
C LEU A 126 7.82 -19.61 -27.44
N LEU A 127 7.26 -18.80 -26.54
CA LEU A 127 7.15 -17.34 -26.75
C LEU A 127 8.53 -16.69 -26.80
N GLU A 128 9.47 -17.12 -25.97
CA GLU A 128 10.82 -16.58 -25.96
C GLU A 128 11.60 -16.97 -27.23
N GLN A 129 11.44 -18.21 -27.70
CA GLN A 129 11.98 -18.65 -29.00
C GLN A 129 11.37 -17.86 -30.16
N THR A 130 10.05 -17.66 -30.14
CA THR A 130 9.35 -16.88 -31.18
C THR A 130 9.81 -15.43 -31.18
N ARG A 131 9.97 -14.83 -30.00
CA ARG A 131 10.54 -13.49 -29.83
C ARG A 131 11.94 -13.41 -30.42
N GLN A 132 12.81 -14.39 -30.13
CA GLN A 132 14.17 -14.45 -30.67
C GLN A 132 14.17 -14.57 -32.19
N SER A 133 13.34 -15.44 -32.77
CA SER A 133 13.19 -15.58 -34.23
C SER A 133 12.69 -14.29 -34.90
N LEU A 134 11.79 -13.54 -34.25
CA LEU A 134 11.28 -12.26 -34.77
C LEU A 134 12.26 -11.10 -34.57
N THR A 135 13.21 -11.22 -33.64
CA THR A 135 14.19 -10.15 -33.32
C THR A 135 15.52 -10.36 -34.05
N GLN A 136 15.80 -11.57 -34.57
CA GLN A 136 16.94 -11.78 -35.44
C GLN A 136 16.69 -11.15 -36.82
N PRO A 137 17.59 -10.30 -37.33
CA PRO A 137 17.49 -9.80 -38.69
C PRO A 137 17.64 -10.97 -39.67
N SER A 138 16.68 -11.10 -40.59
CA SER A 138 16.72 -12.08 -41.67
C SER A 138 17.99 -11.88 -42.51
N VAL A 139 18.99 -12.75 -42.35
CA VAL A 139 20.19 -12.75 -43.20
C VAL A 139 19.90 -13.48 -44.51
N GLU A 140 18.89 -13.01 -45.24
CA GLU A 140 18.63 -13.46 -46.62
C GLU A 140 18.25 -12.25 -47.46
N GLY A 141 19.27 -11.53 -47.90
CA GLY A 141 19.14 -10.43 -48.82
C GLY A 141 20.46 -9.68 -48.96
N GLN A 142 21.10 -9.83 -50.12
CA GLN A 142 22.30 -9.13 -50.59
C GLN A 142 23.65 -9.82 -50.34
N ARG A 143 23.92 -10.89 -51.11
CA ARG A 143 25.22 -11.08 -51.77
C ARG A 143 25.00 -11.68 -53.15
N ASN A 144 25.36 -10.91 -54.18
CA ASN A 144 25.99 -11.32 -55.45
C ASN A 144 25.46 -10.48 -56.61
N ASP A 145 26.00 -9.28 -56.81
CA ASP A 145 26.00 -8.57 -58.09
C ASP A 145 27.22 -7.61 -58.15
N TYR A 146 28.43 -8.16 -58.03
CA TYR A 146 29.66 -7.50 -58.48
C TYR A 146 30.67 -8.53 -58.96
N GLN A 147 30.35 -9.21 -60.06
CA GLN A 147 31.34 -9.79 -60.96
C GLN A 147 30.82 -9.65 -62.38
N ASN A 148 31.25 -8.59 -63.09
CA ASN A 148 31.49 -8.58 -64.53
C ASN A 148 31.89 -7.15 -64.98
N GLN A 149 33.17 -6.81 -64.84
CA GLN A 149 33.87 -5.89 -65.75
C GLN A 149 35.35 -6.30 -65.83
N SER A 150 35.68 -7.13 -66.82
CA SER A 150 36.96 -7.17 -67.54
C SER A 150 36.73 -7.83 -68.87
#